data_AF-A0A7T7HMY4-F1
#
_entry.id   AF-A0A7T7HMY4-F1
#
_cell.length_a   1.000
_cell.length_b   1.000
_cell.length_c   1.000
_cell.angle_alpha   90.00
_cell.angle_beta   90.00
_cell.angle_gamma   90.00
#
_symmetry.space_group_name_H-M   'P 1'
#
loop_
_entity.id
_entity.type
_entity.pdbx_description
1 polymer ?
#
loop_
_entity_poly.entity_id
_entity_poly.type
_entity_poly.pdbx_seq_one_letter_code
_entity_poly.pdbx_strand_id
1 'polypeptide(L)'
;MTTRQLHHAAGHDHGDHGDPWIGNARFQNGKTMFFDFDDFGHGPFVLDLSTAVWHFAHEESEQNTAMTKALITGYQKVRPLSASELEALPLLVKLDEVRSLLFLARHFTLSDDMWNKAFEGAKRVFS
;
A
#
# COMPACT_ATOMS: atom_id res chain seq x y z
N MET A 1 21.49 -0.38 -28.69
CA MET A 1 21.52 -0.74 -27.26
C MET A 1 20.07 -0.89 -26.82
N THR A 2 19.68 -2.08 -26.37
CA THR A 2 18.28 -2.42 -26.05
C THR A 2 17.92 -1.96 -24.64
N THR A 3 16.65 -1.62 -24.44
CA THR A 3 16.00 -1.13 -23.20
C THR A 3 16.39 -1.93 -21.93
N ARG A 4 16.83 -3.18 -22.09
CA ARG A 4 17.28 -4.09 -21.03
C ARG A 4 18.51 -3.61 -20.25
N GLN A 5 19.35 -2.74 -20.81
CA GLN A 5 20.58 -2.27 -20.14
C GLN A 5 20.37 -1.06 -19.21
N LEU A 6 19.21 -0.39 -19.25
CA LEU A 6 18.92 0.73 -18.34
C LEU A 6 18.40 0.25 -16.97
N HIS A 7 17.84 -0.96 -16.88
CA HIS A 7 17.31 -1.53 -15.62
C HIS A 7 18.39 -1.94 -14.61
N HIS A 8 19.65 -2.09 -15.04
CA HIS A 8 20.72 -2.57 -14.16
C HIS A 8 21.33 -1.49 -13.25
N ALA A 9 20.93 -0.22 -13.40
CA ALA A 9 21.51 0.90 -12.68
C ALA A 9 20.82 1.24 -11.35
N ALA A 10 19.68 0.64 -11.03
CA ALA A 10 18.99 0.82 -9.74
C ALA A 10 18.56 -0.55 -9.19
N GLY A 11 19.22 -1.02 -8.13
CA GLY A 11 19.01 -2.35 -7.56
C GLY A 11 17.68 -2.56 -6.82
N HIS A 12 16.52 -2.27 -7.44
CA HIS A 12 15.21 -2.28 -6.78
C HIS A 12 14.03 -2.74 -7.68
N ASP A 13 14.26 -3.50 -8.76
CA ASP A 13 13.14 -4.10 -9.51
C ASP A 13 12.74 -5.43 -8.83
N HIS A 14 11.82 -5.35 -7.88
CA HIS A 14 11.18 -6.50 -7.24
C HIS A 14 9.71 -6.61 -7.65
N GLY A 15 9.10 -7.78 -7.50
CA GLY A 15 7.67 -7.96 -7.71
C GLY A 15 6.88 -7.46 -6.49
N ASP A 16 5.82 -6.69 -6.73
CA ASP A 16 4.85 -6.27 -5.72
C ASP A 16 3.47 -6.90 -5.99
N HIS A 17 2.68 -7.13 -4.95
CA HIS A 17 1.32 -7.65 -5.08
C HIS A 17 0.36 -6.58 -5.64
N GLY A 18 0.60 -5.31 -5.33
CA GLY A 18 -0.17 -4.17 -5.82
C GLY A 18 -1.39 -3.81 -4.95
N ASP A 19 -2.06 -4.80 -4.36
CA ASP A 19 -3.16 -4.63 -3.40
C ASP A 19 -3.12 -5.61 -2.20
N PRO A 20 -2.02 -5.67 -1.41
CA PRO A 20 -1.92 -6.58 -0.28
C PRO A 20 -2.62 -6.02 0.97
N TRP A 21 -3.84 -6.46 1.23
CA TRP A 21 -4.57 -6.13 2.46
C TRP A 21 -5.29 -7.33 3.06
N ILE A 22 -5.89 -7.16 4.24
CA ILE A 22 -6.54 -8.26 4.96
C ILE A 22 -7.71 -8.87 4.17
N GLY A 23 -8.36 -8.10 3.29
CA GLY A 23 -9.40 -8.58 2.38
C GLY A 23 -8.87 -9.61 1.39
N ASN A 24 -7.64 -9.40 0.90
CA ASN A 24 -6.92 -10.22 -0.08
C ASN A 24 -5.99 -11.27 0.57
N ALA A 25 -6.18 -11.53 1.87
CA ALA A 25 -5.44 -12.54 2.61
C ALA A 25 -6.36 -13.64 3.16
N ARG A 26 -5.85 -14.87 3.23
CA ARG A 26 -6.45 -15.97 3.98
C ARG A 26 -5.49 -16.46 5.04
N PHE A 27 -6.03 -16.64 6.24
CA PHE A 27 -5.29 -17.15 7.40
C PHE A 27 -5.83 -18.53 7.74
N GLN A 28 -4.98 -19.54 7.66
CA GLN A 28 -5.34 -20.91 8.01
C GLN A 28 -4.14 -21.62 8.65
N ASN A 29 -4.36 -22.25 9.80
CA ASN A 29 -3.35 -23.05 10.51
C ASN A 29 -2.02 -22.30 10.73
N GLY A 30 -2.10 -21.02 11.12
CA GLY A 30 -0.93 -20.16 11.35
C GLY A 30 -0.18 -19.74 10.09
N LYS A 31 -0.73 -20.00 8.90
CA LYS A 31 -0.17 -19.56 7.63
C LYS A 31 -1.06 -18.49 7.00
N THR A 32 -0.43 -17.53 6.36
CA THR A 32 -1.07 -16.49 5.55
C THR A 32 -0.81 -16.78 4.09
N MET A 33 -1.85 -16.69 3.27
CA MET A 33 -1.76 -16.77 1.81
C MET A 33 -2.47 -15.56 1.21
N PHE A 34 -1.79 -14.83 0.34
CA PHE A 34 -2.39 -13.77 -0.47
C PHE A 34 -3.01 -14.34 -1.75
N PHE A 35 -4.02 -13.66 -2.25
CA PHE A 35 -4.68 -13.90 -3.53
C PHE A 35 -5.08 -12.55 -4.14
N ASP A 36 -5.64 -12.54 -5.35
CA ASP A 36 -6.01 -11.32 -6.08
C ASP A 36 -4.79 -10.50 -6.56
N PHE A 37 -4.03 -11.11 -7.47
CA PHE A 37 -2.79 -10.54 -8.04
C PHE A 37 -3.04 -9.73 -9.32
N ASP A 38 -4.25 -9.21 -9.53
CA ASP A 38 -4.60 -8.49 -10.77
C ASP A 38 -3.82 -7.17 -10.92
N ASP A 39 -3.38 -6.59 -9.79
CA ASP A 39 -2.53 -5.39 -9.73
C ASP A 39 -1.03 -5.70 -9.55
N PHE A 40 -0.60 -6.96 -9.74
CA PHE A 40 0.81 -7.35 -9.62
C PHE A 40 1.70 -6.54 -10.56
N GLY A 41 2.79 -6.00 -10.01
CA GLY A 41 3.67 -5.12 -10.74
C GLY A 41 5.14 -5.26 -10.37
N HIS A 42 5.89 -4.25 -10.78
CA HIS A 42 7.29 -4.08 -10.43
C HIS A 42 7.44 -2.81 -9.60
N GLY A 43 7.94 -2.98 -8.39
CA GLY A 43 8.04 -1.90 -7.41
C GLY A 43 8.87 -2.29 -6.19
N PRO A 44 9.19 -1.31 -5.34
CA PRO A 44 9.91 -1.58 -4.10
C PRO A 44 8.98 -2.29 -3.11
N PHE A 45 9.49 -3.28 -2.35
CA PHE A 45 8.69 -4.04 -1.38
C PHE A 45 7.99 -3.18 -0.31
N VAL A 46 8.50 -1.98 -0.03
CA VAL A 46 7.88 -1.04 0.91
C VAL A 46 6.55 -0.49 0.38
N LEU A 47 6.29 -0.56 -0.93
CA LEU A 47 5.01 -0.17 -1.53
C LEU A 47 3.89 -1.12 -1.12
N ASP A 48 4.11 -2.44 -1.18
CA ASP A 48 3.15 -3.42 -0.64
C ASP A 48 2.89 -3.19 0.86
N LEU A 49 3.92 -2.84 1.63
CA LEU A 49 3.75 -2.49 3.05
C LEU A 49 2.94 -1.20 3.21
N SER A 50 3.15 -0.18 2.38
CA SER A 50 2.39 1.07 2.45
C SER A 50 0.93 0.86 2.11
N THR A 51 0.62 0.06 1.08
CA THR A 51 -0.75 -0.28 0.69
C THR A 51 -1.48 -0.97 1.84
N ALA A 52 -0.85 -1.96 2.49
CA ALA A 52 -1.42 -2.61 3.67
C ALA A 52 -1.67 -1.65 4.84
N VAL A 53 -0.76 -0.70 5.08
CA VAL A 53 -0.90 0.34 6.13
C VAL A 53 -1.99 1.35 5.77
N TRP A 54 -2.12 1.71 4.50
CA TRP A 54 -3.12 2.66 3.99
C TRP A 54 -4.55 2.24 4.34
N HIS A 55 -4.86 0.93 4.33
CA HIS A 55 -6.16 0.42 4.76
C HIS A 55 -6.50 0.71 6.24
N PHE A 56 -5.52 1.04 7.08
CA PHE A 56 -5.75 1.48 8.47
C PHE A 56 -5.76 3.01 8.61
N ALA A 57 -5.41 3.76 7.57
CA ALA A 57 -5.19 5.22 7.65
C ALA A 57 -6.46 6.07 7.51
N HIS A 58 -7.57 5.50 7.03
CA HIS A 58 -8.82 6.26 6.81
C HIS A 58 -9.59 6.65 8.09
N GLU A 59 -9.25 6.00 9.21
CA GLU A 59 -9.87 6.22 10.51
C GLU A 59 -8.80 6.27 11.61
N GLU A 60 -8.75 7.39 12.32
CA GLU A 60 -7.93 7.52 13.52
C GLU A 60 -8.57 6.77 14.68
N SER A 61 -8.02 5.60 14.99
CA SER A 61 -8.39 4.81 16.16
C SER A 61 -7.16 4.21 16.83
N GLU A 62 -7.26 3.96 18.14
CA GLU A 62 -6.20 3.25 18.89
C GLU A 62 -5.95 1.86 18.29
N GLN A 63 -7.01 1.20 17.80
CA GLN A 63 -6.92 -0.09 17.14
C GLN A 63 -6.12 0.01 15.84
N ASN A 64 -6.44 0.94 14.94
CA ASN A 64 -5.72 1.11 13.68
C ASN A 64 -4.26 1.49 13.92
N THR A 65 -4.00 2.36 14.91
CA THR A 65 -2.64 2.69 15.33
C THR A 65 -1.87 1.46 15.80
N ALA A 66 -2.49 0.60 16.62
CA ALA A 66 -1.89 -0.65 17.08
C ALA A 66 -1.65 -1.63 15.93
N MET A 67 -2.59 -1.74 14.97
CA MET A 67 -2.48 -2.59 13.79
C MET A 67 -1.34 -2.16 12.88
N THR A 68 -1.24 -0.88 12.55
CA THR A 68 -0.12 -0.31 11.77
C THR A 68 1.22 -0.60 12.44
N LYS A 69 1.33 -0.35 13.75
CA LYS A 69 2.56 -0.64 14.50
C LYS A 69 2.91 -2.13 14.51
N ALA A 70 1.92 -3.00 14.72
CA ALA A 70 2.10 -4.44 14.72
C ALA A 70 2.55 -4.96 13.35
N LEU A 71 1.94 -4.47 12.26
CA LEU A 71 2.29 -4.83 10.89
C LEU A 71 3.74 -4.44 10.57
N ILE A 72 4.11 -3.17 10.81
CA ILE A 72 5.47 -2.68 10.57
C ILE A 72 6.50 -3.44 11.42
N THR A 73 6.18 -3.71 12.68
CA THR A 73 7.05 -4.48 13.58
C THR A 73 7.21 -5.93 13.10
N GLY A 74 6.13 -6.55 12.63
CA GLY A 74 6.14 -7.90 12.07
C GLY A 74 6.97 -7.99 10.79
N TYR A 75 6.79 -7.03 9.88
CA TYR A 75 7.54 -6.92 8.64
C TYR A 75 9.05 -6.84 8.91
N GLN A 76 9.47 -5.97 9.82
CA GLN A 76 10.88 -5.76 10.16
C GLN A 76 11.59 -6.99 10.76
N LYS A 77 10.85 -7.97 11.30
CA LYS A 77 11.43 -9.25 11.76
C LYS A 77 11.92 -10.14 10.62
N VAL A 78 11.34 -9.98 9.43
CA VAL A 78 11.68 -10.78 8.24
C VAL A 78 12.57 -9.97 7.29
N ARG A 79 12.20 -8.71 7.04
CA ARG A 79 12.97 -7.78 6.21
C ARG A 79 13.12 -6.44 6.95
N PRO A 80 14.30 -6.15 7.52
CA PRO A 80 14.57 -4.84 8.12
C PRO A 80 14.36 -3.73 7.09
N LEU A 81 13.66 -2.67 7.49
CA LEU A 81 13.49 -1.47 6.69
C LEU A 81 14.71 -0.57 6.86
N SER A 82 15.19 0.02 5.77
CA SER A 82 16.22 1.06 5.85
C SER A 82 15.65 2.35 6.45
N ALA A 83 16.54 3.26 6.86
CA ALA A 83 16.12 4.59 7.31
C ALA A 83 15.34 5.34 6.21
N SER A 84 15.79 5.25 4.95
CA SER A 84 15.11 5.91 3.84
C SER A 84 13.74 5.31 3.53
N GLU A 85 13.56 3.99 3.71
CA GLU A 85 12.26 3.33 3.56
C GLU A 85 11.30 3.74 4.69
N LEU A 86 11.78 3.82 5.93
CA LEU A 86 10.99 4.28 7.07
C LEU A 86 10.55 5.74 6.90
N GLU A 87 11.45 6.61 6.42
CA GLU A 87 11.15 8.00 6.11
C GLU A 87 10.17 8.14 4.93
N ALA A 88 10.26 7.26 3.94
CA ALA A 88 9.38 7.27 2.77
C ALA A 88 7.98 6.69 3.04
N LEU A 89 7.83 5.78 4.02
CA LEU A 89 6.59 5.04 4.24
C LEU A 89 5.34 5.95 4.40
N PRO A 90 5.36 7.05 5.18
CA PRO A 90 4.21 7.96 5.26
C PRO A 90 3.87 8.65 3.92
N LEU A 91 4.86 8.90 3.07
CA LEU A 91 4.64 9.47 1.74
C LEU A 91 4.05 8.43 0.78
N LEU A 92 4.45 7.16 0.91
CA LEU A 92 3.91 6.07 0.11
C LEU A 92 2.44 5.79 0.46
N VAL A 93 2.05 5.87 1.73
CA VAL A 93 0.63 5.79 2.13
C VAL A 93 -0.21 6.91 1.48
N LYS A 94 0.34 8.12 1.37
CA LYS A 94 -0.30 9.24 0.65
C LYS A 94 -0.38 8.97 -0.86
N LEU A 95 0.63 8.32 -1.43
CA LEU A 95 0.61 7.89 -2.83
C LEU A 95 -0.49 6.84 -3.07
N ASP A 96 -0.69 5.90 -2.14
CA ASP A 96 -1.76 4.89 -2.24
C ASP A 96 -3.15 5.54 -2.26
N GLU A 97 -3.37 6.59 -1.46
CA GLU A 97 -4.62 7.38 -1.54
C GLU A 97 -4.83 8.02 -2.92
N VAL A 98 -3.77 8.60 -3.51
CA VAL A 98 -3.85 9.16 -4.87
C VAL A 98 -4.18 8.08 -5.90
N ARG A 99 -3.58 6.89 -5.77
CA ARG A 99 -3.85 5.74 -6.66
C ARG A 99 -5.31 5.29 -6.53
N SER A 100 -5.83 5.22 -5.32
CA SER A 100 -7.24 4.90 -5.04
C SER A 100 -8.21 5.90 -5.68
N LEU A 101 -7.98 7.21 -5.50
CA LEU A 101 -8.79 8.25 -6.13
C LEU A 101 -8.74 8.19 -7.66
N LEU A 102 -7.56 7.94 -8.23
CA LEU A 102 -7.39 7.80 -9.68
C LEU A 102 -8.12 6.56 -10.22
N PHE A 103 -8.08 5.45 -9.49
CA PHE A 103 -8.81 4.24 -9.83
C PHE A 103 -10.32 4.50 -9.85
N LEU A 104 -10.86 5.12 -8.79
CA LEU A 104 -12.27 5.51 -8.73
C LEU A 104 -12.67 6.39 -9.92
N ALA A 105 -11.85 7.38 -10.26
CA ALA A 105 -12.13 8.33 -11.34
C ALA A 105 -12.10 7.67 -12.74
N ARG A 106 -11.29 6.63 -12.92
CA ARG A 106 -11.12 5.94 -14.21
C ARG A 106 -12.16 4.87 -14.46
N HIS A 107 -12.58 4.17 -13.40
CA HIS A 107 -13.36 2.94 -13.54
C HIS A 107 -14.81 3.08 -13.08
N PHE A 108 -15.14 4.13 -12.32
CA PHE A 108 -16.48 4.29 -11.76
C PHE A 108 -17.05 5.67 -12.07
N THR A 109 -18.37 5.70 -12.29
CA THR A 109 -19.16 6.93 -12.21
C THR A 109 -19.77 7.00 -10.82
N LEU A 110 -19.28 7.94 -10.01
CA LEU A 110 -19.77 8.16 -8.65
C LEU A 110 -20.72 9.36 -8.61
N SER A 111 -21.67 9.35 -7.66
CA SER A 111 -22.46 10.55 -7.35
C SER A 111 -21.62 11.59 -6.63
N ASP A 112 -22.07 12.84 -6.64
CA ASP A 112 -21.42 13.94 -5.90
C ASP A 112 -21.24 13.61 -4.42
N ASP A 113 -22.24 12.99 -3.78
CA ASP A 113 -22.16 12.55 -2.38
C ASP A 113 -21.06 11.52 -2.14
N MET A 114 -20.84 10.60 -3.09
CA MET A 114 -19.78 9.60 -2.99
C MET A 114 -18.41 10.24 -3.21
N TRP A 115 -18.28 11.17 -4.16
CA TRP A 115 -17.05 11.93 -4.35
C TRP A 115 -16.70 12.76 -3.13
N ASN A 116 -17.68 13.43 -2.52
CA ASN A 116 -17.49 14.17 -1.29
C ASN A 116 -16.96 13.25 -0.17
N LYS A 117 -17.54 12.05 0.00
CA LYS A 117 -17.04 11.07 0.98
C LYS A 117 -15.61 10.61 0.70
N ALA A 118 -15.29 10.33 -0.57
CA ALA A 118 -13.93 9.94 -0.97
C ALA A 118 -12.92 11.03 -0.64
N PHE A 119 -13.21 12.30 -0.98
CA PHE A 119 -12.32 13.41 -0.68
C PHE A 119 -12.22 13.74 0.82
N GLU A 120 -13.28 13.57 1.60
CA GLU A 120 -13.20 13.68 3.06
C GLU A 120 -12.32 12.58 3.67
N GLY A 121 -12.37 11.35 3.12
CA GLY A 121 -11.43 10.28 3.48
C GLY A 121 -9.99 10.65 3.14
N ALA A 122 -9.75 11.13 1.92
CA ALA A 122 -8.43 11.55 1.46
C ALA A 122 -7.80 12.66 2.31
N LYS A 123 -8.60 13.65 2.74
CA LYS A 123 -8.12 14.73 3.62
C LYS A 123 -7.50 14.22 4.90
N ARG A 124 -8.03 13.14 5.49
CA ARG A 124 -7.48 12.52 6.72
C ARG A 124 -6.15 11.83 6.46
N VAL A 125 -5.98 11.20 5.30
CA VAL A 125 -4.72 10.57 4.92
C VAL A 125 -3.64 11.62 4.62
N PHE A 126 -4.04 12.80 4.12
CA PHE A 126 -3.10 13.87 3.78
C PHE A 126 -2.73 14.80 4.94
N SER A 127 -3.58 14.93 5.98
CA SER A 127 -3.28 15.70 7.20
C SER A 127 -2.06 15.18 7.95
#